data_AF-A0A7X3F8X9-F1
#
_entry.id   AF-A0A7X3F8X9-F1
#
_cell.length_a   1.000
_cell.length_b   1.000
_cell.length_c   1.000
_cell.angle_alpha   90.00
_cell.angle_beta   90.00
_cell.angle_gamma   90.00
#
_symmetry.space_group_name_H-M   'P 1'
#
loop_
_entity.id
_entity.type
_entity.pdbx_description
1 polymer ?
#
loop_
_entity_poly.entity_id
_entity_poly.type
_entity_poly.pdbx_seq_one_letter_code
_entity_poly.pdbx_strand_id
1 'polypeptide(L)'
;ITGQKPIKKSKQGRFQIIDVCGMMDPITKYTHQFASADNIPSRMREAFRLAEEEKPGAVHLELPEDIAAEQTDALPIPRSLHRRPLAEHVAIEAAVQKLHNARNPILVIGAGANRKMTAKVLKQLIDKTGIPFITTQLGKGVVDERHPRFLGNAALSSGDFVHRAVEAADLIVNIGHDVIEKPPFFMVRGGTEVIHINFRSAEVDAVYFPQVEVIGDIANAVWQISEALTETSHWDFTRLMAIREANEAQIAEGADDDRFPVYPQRLVADIRRVLPSEGIVALDNGIYKIWFARNYKAHKPNTVLLDNALATMGAGLPSAMAAHLVHPDRPVISVCGDGGFMMNSQELETAVRLGMHITVVILR
;
A
#
# COMPACT_ATOMS: atom_id res chain seq x y z
N ILE A 1 -2.01 9.44 -20.43
CA ILE A 1 -2.63 10.18 -21.55
C ILE A 1 -2.28 9.43 -22.82
N THR A 2 -3.24 9.12 -23.66
CA THR A 2 -3.02 8.46 -24.96
C THR A 2 -3.36 9.43 -26.09
N GLY A 3 -2.73 9.26 -27.25
CA GLY A 3 -3.13 9.94 -28.47
C GLY A 3 -4.23 9.18 -29.20
N GLN A 4 -5.06 9.88 -29.99
CA GLN A 4 -6.07 9.28 -30.85
C GLN A 4 -6.15 10.00 -32.19
N LYS A 5 -6.68 9.31 -33.21
CA LYS A 5 -6.96 9.91 -34.52
C LYS A 5 -8.06 10.99 -34.44
N PRO A 6 -8.18 11.84 -35.48
CA PRO A 6 -9.18 12.90 -35.49
C PRO A 6 -10.59 12.38 -35.28
N ILE A 7 -11.36 13.07 -34.44
CA ILE A 7 -12.75 12.74 -34.16
C ILE A 7 -13.73 13.71 -34.82
N LYS A 8 -13.28 14.90 -35.25
CA LYS A 8 -14.09 15.89 -35.98
C LYS A 8 -13.99 15.74 -37.49
N LYS A 9 -12.86 15.26 -38.02
CA LYS A 9 -12.61 15.14 -39.47
C LYS A 9 -12.05 13.77 -39.82
N SER A 10 -12.87 12.90 -40.41
CA SER A 10 -12.41 11.61 -40.91
C SER A 10 -11.48 11.79 -42.11
N LYS A 11 -10.19 11.45 -41.94
CA LYS A 11 -9.19 11.49 -43.02
C LYS A 11 -8.80 10.11 -43.55
N GLN A 12 -8.96 9.06 -42.74
CA GLN A 12 -8.47 7.69 -43.04
C GLN A 12 -9.47 6.59 -42.63
N GLY A 13 -10.77 6.91 -42.54
CA GLY A 13 -11.79 5.94 -42.12
C GLY A 13 -11.58 5.49 -40.66
N ARG A 14 -11.43 4.17 -40.43
CA ARG A 14 -11.21 3.55 -39.10
C ARG A 14 -9.76 3.13 -38.84
N PHE A 15 -8.80 3.57 -39.65
CA PHE A 15 -7.39 3.20 -39.49
C PHE A 15 -6.83 3.64 -38.12
N GLN A 16 -6.33 2.70 -37.32
CA GLN A 16 -5.83 2.90 -35.95
C GLN A 16 -6.85 3.45 -34.93
N ILE A 17 -8.15 3.48 -35.27
CA ILE A 17 -9.20 3.86 -34.32
C ILE A 17 -9.64 2.61 -33.56
N ILE A 18 -9.39 2.62 -32.25
CA ILE A 18 -9.88 1.63 -31.29
C ILE A 18 -10.56 2.36 -30.12
N ASP A 19 -11.48 1.68 -29.45
CA ASP A 19 -12.15 2.21 -28.26
C ASP A 19 -11.24 2.08 -27.02
N VAL A 20 -10.22 2.92 -26.94
CA VAL A 20 -9.29 2.95 -25.81
C VAL A 20 -10.04 3.28 -24.52
N CYS A 21 -11.02 4.19 -24.59
CA CYS A 21 -11.79 4.56 -23.41
C CYS A 21 -12.55 3.35 -22.84
N GLY A 22 -13.26 2.59 -23.67
CA GLY A 22 -13.92 1.35 -23.26
C GLY A 22 -12.96 0.28 -22.73
N MET A 23 -11.74 0.18 -23.29
CA MET A 23 -10.72 -0.74 -22.78
C MET A 23 -10.15 -0.32 -21.40
N MET A 24 -10.05 0.98 -21.14
CA MET A 24 -9.45 1.53 -19.91
C MET A 24 -10.47 1.69 -18.77
N ASP A 25 -11.77 1.73 -19.08
CA ASP A 25 -12.85 1.90 -18.09
C ASP A 25 -12.78 0.91 -16.91
N PRO A 26 -12.64 -0.42 -17.10
CA PRO A 26 -12.62 -1.37 -15.98
C PRO A 26 -11.34 -1.32 -15.12
N ILE A 27 -10.30 -0.62 -15.58
CA ILE A 27 -8.97 -0.59 -14.92
C ILE A 27 -8.55 0.82 -14.49
N THR A 28 -9.42 1.82 -14.62
CA THR A 28 -9.17 3.19 -14.18
C THR A 28 -10.35 3.76 -13.40
N LYS A 29 -10.11 4.73 -12.51
CA LYS A 29 -11.18 5.45 -11.81
C LYS A 29 -11.95 6.40 -12.73
N TYR A 30 -11.31 6.80 -13.82
CA TYR A 30 -11.81 7.79 -14.76
C TYR A 30 -11.11 7.60 -16.10
N THR A 31 -11.88 7.45 -17.17
CA THR A 31 -11.40 7.42 -18.54
C THR A 31 -12.22 8.39 -19.39
N HIS A 32 -11.58 9.22 -20.20
CA HIS A 32 -12.29 10.22 -21.00
C HIS A 32 -11.54 10.62 -22.27
N GLN A 33 -12.26 10.69 -23.39
CA GLN A 33 -11.78 11.28 -24.64
C GLN A 33 -12.15 12.77 -24.69
N PHE A 34 -11.19 13.64 -24.96
CA PHE A 34 -11.48 15.06 -25.17
C PHE A 34 -12.25 15.29 -26.47
N ALA A 35 -13.27 16.15 -26.41
CA ALA A 35 -14.11 16.51 -27.57
C ALA A 35 -13.90 17.95 -28.08
N SER A 36 -13.26 18.81 -27.30
CA SER A 36 -12.84 20.18 -27.68
C SER A 36 -11.71 20.67 -26.79
N ALA A 37 -10.94 21.64 -27.28
CA ALA A 37 -9.90 22.28 -26.47
C ALA A 37 -10.46 23.02 -25.23
N ASP A 38 -11.64 23.63 -25.33
CA ASP A 38 -12.28 24.36 -24.22
C ASP A 38 -12.58 23.48 -23.00
N ASN A 39 -12.76 22.17 -23.22
CA ASN A 39 -13.04 21.21 -22.15
C ASN A 39 -11.77 20.65 -21.50
N ILE A 40 -10.58 20.90 -22.07
CA ILE A 40 -9.33 20.34 -21.54
C ILE A 40 -9.10 20.73 -20.08
N PRO A 41 -9.22 22.02 -19.68
CA PRO A 41 -8.97 22.41 -18.29
C PRO A 41 -9.87 21.71 -17.26
N SER A 42 -11.16 21.55 -17.57
CA SER A 42 -12.12 20.95 -16.63
C SER A 42 -11.90 19.45 -16.49
N ARG A 43 -11.69 18.74 -17.60
CA ARG A 43 -11.45 17.28 -17.60
C ARG A 43 -10.09 16.93 -17.01
N MET A 44 -9.06 17.74 -17.28
CA MET A 44 -7.76 17.59 -16.62
C MET A 44 -7.90 17.79 -15.11
N ARG A 45 -8.62 18.83 -14.67
CA ARG A 45 -8.81 19.08 -13.25
C ARG A 45 -9.51 17.91 -12.55
N GLU A 46 -10.56 17.38 -13.16
CA GLU A 46 -11.33 16.26 -12.66
C GLU A 46 -10.50 14.97 -12.60
N ALA A 47 -9.71 14.68 -13.63
CA ALA A 47 -8.82 13.51 -13.65
C ALA A 47 -7.86 13.51 -12.46
N PHE A 48 -7.19 14.63 -12.17
CA PHE A 48 -6.33 14.74 -11.00
C PHE A 48 -7.11 14.65 -9.68
N ARG A 49 -8.29 15.27 -9.58
CA ARG A 49 -9.14 15.20 -8.38
C ARG A 49 -9.47 13.73 -8.06
N LEU A 50 -9.90 12.96 -9.07
CA LEU A 50 -10.24 11.55 -8.93
C LEU A 50 -9.01 10.67 -8.71
N ALA A 51 -7.87 10.97 -9.33
CA ALA A 51 -6.64 10.21 -9.13
C ALA A 51 -6.12 10.30 -7.68
N GLU A 52 -6.25 11.48 -7.05
CA GLU A 52 -5.76 11.78 -5.70
C GLU A 52 -6.78 11.47 -4.58
N GLU A 53 -8.08 11.43 -4.90
CA GLU A 53 -9.15 11.14 -3.93
C GLU A 53 -9.04 9.70 -3.38
N GLU A 54 -9.21 9.53 -2.06
CA GLU A 54 -9.11 8.23 -1.39
C GLU A 54 -10.23 7.29 -1.85
N LYS A 55 -9.95 6.04 -2.27
CA LYS A 55 -8.65 5.40 -2.52
C LYS A 55 -8.02 5.92 -3.83
N PRO A 56 -6.74 6.34 -3.87
CA PRO A 56 -6.09 6.83 -5.09
C PRO A 56 -6.04 5.75 -6.17
N GLY A 57 -6.02 6.15 -7.44
CA GLY A 57 -6.01 5.21 -8.55
C GLY A 57 -5.70 5.85 -9.89
N ALA A 58 -5.45 4.99 -10.88
CA ALA A 58 -5.13 5.44 -12.23
C ALA A 58 -6.33 6.13 -12.89
N VAL A 59 -6.03 7.14 -13.70
CA VAL A 59 -6.98 7.82 -14.58
C VAL A 59 -6.39 7.88 -15.98
N HIS A 60 -7.26 7.86 -16.99
CA HIS A 60 -6.91 7.86 -18.39
C HIS A 60 -7.59 9.04 -19.10
N LEU A 61 -6.83 9.71 -19.94
CA LEU A 61 -7.32 10.78 -20.82
C LEU A 61 -6.82 10.48 -22.22
N GLU A 62 -7.72 10.44 -23.18
CA GLU A 62 -7.42 10.28 -24.59
C GLU A 62 -7.52 11.63 -25.29
N LEU A 63 -6.44 12.01 -25.99
CA LEU A 63 -6.30 13.29 -26.67
C LEU A 63 -6.23 13.07 -28.19
N PRO A 64 -7.34 13.29 -28.92
CA PRO A 64 -7.34 13.25 -30.38
C PRO A 64 -6.46 14.35 -30.98
N GLU A 65 -5.77 14.04 -32.09
CA GLU A 65 -4.83 14.96 -32.73
C GLU A 65 -5.48 16.27 -33.22
N ASP A 66 -6.75 16.24 -33.63
CA ASP A 66 -7.47 17.43 -34.11
C ASP A 66 -7.91 18.32 -32.95
N ILE A 67 -8.26 17.73 -31.81
CA ILE A 67 -8.53 18.46 -30.57
C ILE A 67 -7.24 19.07 -30.00
N ALA A 68 -6.11 18.35 -30.06
CA ALA A 68 -4.82 18.87 -29.64
C ALA A 68 -4.36 20.09 -30.45
N ALA A 69 -4.81 20.21 -31.71
CA ALA A 69 -4.48 21.32 -32.59
C ALA A 69 -5.39 22.55 -32.43
N GLU A 70 -6.51 22.41 -31.71
CA GLU A 70 -7.46 23.51 -31.49
C GLU A 70 -6.85 24.62 -30.63
N GLN A 71 -7.22 25.86 -30.97
CA GLN A 71 -6.91 27.02 -30.16
C GLN A 71 -8.05 27.28 -29.18
N THR A 72 -7.72 27.69 -27.96
CA THR A 72 -8.70 28.01 -26.92
C THR A 72 -8.14 29.10 -26.01
N ASP A 73 -9.04 29.94 -25.49
CA ASP A 73 -8.74 30.91 -24.42
C ASP A 73 -9.05 30.33 -23.02
N ALA A 74 -9.48 29.06 -22.94
CA ALA A 74 -9.80 28.41 -21.68
C ALA A 74 -8.55 28.22 -20.82
N LEU A 75 -8.64 28.64 -19.56
CA LEU A 75 -7.51 28.62 -18.62
C LEU A 75 -7.55 27.38 -17.73
N PRO A 76 -6.38 26.87 -17.27
CA PRO A 76 -6.32 25.80 -16.27
C PRO A 76 -7.16 26.11 -15.02
N ILE A 77 -8.01 25.16 -14.62
CA ILE A 77 -8.84 25.31 -13.42
C ILE A 77 -7.96 25.07 -12.18
N PRO A 78 -7.93 26.01 -11.21
CA PRO A 78 -7.15 25.84 -9.99
C PRO A 78 -7.67 24.67 -9.16
N ARG A 79 -6.77 24.08 -8.35
CA ARG A 79 -7.14 23.05 -7.38
C ARG A 79 -8.12 23.64 -6.35
N SER A 80 -9.21 22.93 -6.05
CA SER A 80 -10.09 23.27 -4.94
C SER A 80 -9.45 22.91 -3.59
N LEU A 81 -9.74 23.72 -2.57
CA LEU A 81 -9.42 23.34 -1.19
C LEU A 81 -10.43 22.28 -0.75
N HIS A 82 -9.95 21.06 -0.53
CA HIS A 82 -10.75 19.96 -0.01
C HIS A 82 -10.05 19.37 1.22
N ARG A 83 -10.84 19.05 2.26
CA ARG A 83 -10.40 18.32 3.45
C ARG A 83 -11.19 17.03 3.53
N ARG A 84 -10.51 15.96 3.96
CA ARG A 84 -11.15 14.67 4.19
C ARG A 84 -12.19 14.79 5.31
N PRO A 85 -13.33 14.10 5.21
CA PRO A 85 -14.30 14.02 6.30
C PRO A 85 -13.65 13.49 7.58
N LEU A 86 -14.09 14.00 8.73
CA LEU A 86 -13.68 13.47 10.02
C LEU A 86 -14.56 12.28 10.40
N ALA A 87 -14.02 11.37 11.20
CA ALA A 87 -14.80 10.28 11.75
C ALA A 87 -15.81 10.79 12.79
N GLU A 88 -17.01 10.23 12.73
CA GLU A 88 -18.16 10.59 13.57
C GLU A 88 -17.97 10.10 15.02
N HIS A 89 -18.39 10.90 16.00
CA HIS A 89 -18.07 10.67 17.41
C HIS A 89 -18.69 9.40 18.00
N VAL A 90 -19.93 9.03 17.64
CA VAL A 90 -20.58 7.81 18.11
C VAL A 90 -19.83 6.57 17.61
N ALA A 91 -19.34 6.59 16.36
CA ALA A 91 -18.49 5.52 15.84
C ALA A 91 -17.16 5.41 16.61
N ILE A 92 -16.55 6.54 16.97
CA ILE A 92 -15.34 6.58 17.81
C ILE A 92 -15.61 6.00 19.20
N GLU A 93 -16.67 6.42 19.86
CA GLU A 93 -17.07 5.92 21.19
C GLU A 93 -17.33 4.41 21.16
N ALA A 94 -18.00 3.91 20.13
CA ALA A 94 -18.22 2.48 19.95
C ALA A 94 -16.90 1.69 19.83
N ALA A 95 -15.93 2.20 19.06
CA ALA A 95 -14.61 1.60 18.93
C ALA A 95 -13.82 1.62 20.24
N VAL A 96 -13.85 2.74 20.96
CA VAL A 96 -13.21 2.92 22.27
C VAL A 96 -13.82 1.96 23.30
N GLN A 97 -15.14 1.82 23.34
CA GLN A 97 -15.82 0.91 24.26
C GLN A 97 -15.44 -0.56 24.02
N LYS A 98 -15.30 -0.97 22.75
CA LYS A 98 -14.82 -2.31 22.39
C LYS A 98 -13.37 -2.51 22.85
N LEU A 99 -12.49 -1.52 22.63
CA LEU A 99 -11.10 -1.56 23.09
C LEU A 99 -10.96 -1.64 24.60
N HIS A 100 -11.79 -0.92 25.37
CA HIS A 100 -11.82 -1.00 26.82
C HIS A 100 -12.23 -2.36 27.37
N ASN A 101 -13.07 -3.09 26.64
CA ASN A 101 -13.56 -4.40 27.05
C ASN A 101 -12.62 -5.55 26.61
N ALA A 102 -11.69 -5.28 25.70
CA ALA A 102 -10.72 -6.24 25.21
C ALA A 102 -9.63 -6.52 26.26
N ARG A 103 -9.06 -7.72 26.26
CA ARG A 103 -7.93 -8.13 27.09
C ARG A 103 -6.63 -8.21 26.32
N ASN A 104 -6.67 -8.53 25.03
CA ASN A 104 -5.47 -8.62 24.21
C ASN A 104 -5.73 -8.17 22.76
N PRO A 105 -6.12 -6.90 22.57
CA PRO A 105 -6.35 -6.34 21.25
C PRO A 105 -5.07 -6.32 20.41
N ILE A 106 -5.22 -6.39 19.09
CA ILE A 106 -4.14 -6.18 18.13
C ILE A 106 -4.53 -5.15 17.06
N LEU A 107 -3.53 -4.46 16.52
CA LEU A 107 -3.69 -3.63 15.32
C LEU A 107 -3.28 -4.42 14.07
N VAL A 108 -4.09 -4.34 13.02
CA VAL A 108 -3.77 -4.84 11.68
C VAL A 108 -3.67 -3.63 10.78
N ILE A 109 -2.46 -3.34 10.29
CA ILE A 109 -2.18 -2.13 9.53
C ILE A 109 -2.10 -2.48 8.04
N GLY A 110 -3.04 -1.94 7.25
CA GLY A 110 -3.19 -2.16 5.82
C GLY A 110 -2.64 -1.03 4.93
N ALA A 111 -2.81 -1.17 3.61
CA ALA A 111 -2.35 -0.21 2.60
C ALA A 111 -2.85 1.22 2.82
N GLY A 112 -4.13 1.37 3.19
CA GLY A 112 -4.79 2.66 3.39
C GLY A 112 -4.18 3.47 4.53
N ALA A 113 -3.50 2.82 5.48
CA ALA A 113 -2.82 3.49 6.58
C ALA A 113 -1.49 4.14 6.16
N ASN A 114 -0.98 3.85 4.96
CA ASN A 114 0.28 4.37 4.44
C ASN A 114 0.17 5.83 3.97
N ARG A 115 -0.05 6.71 4.94
CA ARG A 115 -0.08 8.17 4.80
C ARG A 115 0.77 8.79 5.90
N LYS A 116 1.47 9.88 5.59
CA LYS A 116 2.44 10.52 6.51
C LYS A 116 1.86 10.83 7.90
N MET A 117 0.65 11.40 7.95
CA MET A 117 0.00 11.73 9.23
C MET A 117 -0.51 10.48 9.97
N THR A 118 -1.09 9.52 9.25
CA THR A 118 -1.56 8.26 9.83
C THR A 118 -0.43 7.48 10.48
N ALA A 119 0.71 7.34 9.80
CA ALA A 119 1.92 6.71 10.34
C ALA A 119 2.37 7.34 11.68
N LYS A 120 2.39 8.67 11.75
CA LYS A 120 2.78 9.41 12.96
C LYS A 120 1.82 9.13 14.13
N VAL A 121 0.51 9.24 13.89
CA VAL A 121 -0.50 9.08 14.94
C VAL A 121 -0.60 7.63 15.39
N LEU A 122 -0.50 6.66 14.48
CA LEU A 122 -0.45 5.24 14.83
C LEU A 122 0.73 4.92 15.74
N LYS A 123 1.92 5.45 15.42
CA LYS A 123 3.08 5.28 16.31
C LYS A 123 2.80 5.84 17.70
N GLN A 124 2.19 7.04 17.80
CA GLN A 124 1.85 7.64 19.08
C GLN A 124 0.83 6.80 19.88
N LEU A 125 -0.20 6.26 19.21
CA LEU A 125 -1.16 5.35 19.84
C LEU A 125 -0.43 4.11 20.39
N ILE A 126 0.43 3.48 19.58
CA ILE A 126 1.18 2.28 19.97
C ILE A 126 2.15 2.58 21.13
N ASP A 127 2.89 3.70 21.06
CA ASP A 127 3.80 4.13 22.12
C ASP A 127 3.03 4.37 23.45
N LYS A 128 1.84 5.00 23.38
CA LYS A 128 1.00 5.31 24.53
C LYS A 128 0.41 4.06 25.18
N THR A 129 -0.06 3.13 24.36
CA THR A 129 -0.96 2.05 24.80
C THR A 129 -0.27 0.68 24.87
N GLY A 130 0.84 0.51 24.15
CA GLY A 130 1.55 -0.76 24.06
C GLY A 130 0.86 -1.83 23.21
N ILE A 131 -0.23 -1.51 22.51
CA ILE A 131 -0.97 -2.49 21.68
C ILE A 131 -0.01 -3.08 20.61
N PRO A 132 0.12 -4.42 20.55
CA PRO A 132 0.85 -5.09 19.50
C PRO A 132 0.24 -4.91 18.12
N PHE A 133 1.07 -4.88 17.08
CA PHE A 133 0.60 -4.71 15.71
C PHE A 133 1.25 -5.65 14.72
N ILE A 134 0.48 -5.99 13.69
CA ILE A 134 0.94 -6.64 12.46
C ILE A 134 0.72 -5.72 11.27
N THR A 135 1.48 -5.96 10.20
CA THR A 135 1.30 -5.29 8.91
C THR A 135 0.80 -6.29 7.87
N THR A 136 -0.08 -5.85 6.97
CA THR A 136 -0.26 -6.54 5.68
C THR A 136 0.97 -6.31 4.80
N GLN A 137 1.06 -6.97 3.65
CA GLN A 137 2.17 -6.75 2.71
C GLN A 137 2.27 -5.28 2.25
N LEU A 138 1.13 -4.60 2.02
CA LEU A 138 1.12 -3.20 1.59
C LEU A 138 1.13 -2.20 2.75
N GLY A 139 0.86 -2.66 3.98
CA GLY A 139 0.98 -1.87 5.21
C GLY A 139 2.41 -1.80 5.78
N LYS A 140 3.39 -2.41 5.11
CA LYS A 140 4.78 -2.45 5.58
C LYS A 140 5.36 -1.05 5.76
N GLY A 141 6.03 -0.86 6.91
CA GLY A 141 6.75 0.37 7.23
C GLY A 141 5.88 1.57 7.61
N VAL A 142 4.54 1.45 7.62
CA VAL A 142 3.65 2.51 8.15
C VAL A 142 4.04 2.87 9.59
N VAL A 143 4.33 1.85 10.39
CA VAL A 143 5.03 1.98 11.67
C VAL A 143 6.37 1.26 11.51
N ASP A 144 7.42 1.80 12.15
CA ASP A 144 8.76 1.21 12.11
C ASP A 144 8.72 -0.24 12.61
N GLU A 145 9.04 -1.19 11.72
CA GLU A 145 8.96 -2.64 12.02
C GLU A 145 10.06 -3.13 12.98
N ARG A 146 10.94 -2.23 13.46
CA ARG A 146 11.84 -2.51 14.60
C ARG A 146 11.17 -2.31 15.95
N HIS A 147 9.97 -1.73 15.96
CA HIS A 147 9.26 -1.40 17.19
C HIS A 147 9.04 -2.66 18.05
N PRO A 148 9.23 -2.61 19.39
CA PRO A 148 9.12 -3.78 20.27
C PRO A 148 7.72 -4.42 20.28
N ARG A 149 6.71 -3.70 19.81
CA ARG A 149 5.32 -4.18 19.67
C ARG A 149 4.98 -4.72 18.26
N PHE A 150 5.93 -4.75 17.33
CA PHE A 150 5.71 -5.36 16.02
C PHE A 150 5.74 -6.88 16.13
N LEU A 151 4.67 -7.55 15.71
CA LEU A 151 4.52 -9.01 15.78
C LEU A 151 4.95 -9.71 14.48
N GLY A 152 4.97 -8.99 13.35
CA GLY A 152 5.36 -9.53 12.05
C GLY A 152 4.49 -9.04 10.90
N ASN A 153 4.81 -9.52 9.70
CA ASN A 153 4.09 -9.21 8.47
C ASN A 153 3.25 -10.41 7.98
N ALA A 154 2.04 -10.14 7.53
CA ALA A 154 1.14 -11.12 6.92
C ALA A 154 1.55 -11.47 5.48
N ALA A 155 2.70 -12.13 5.32
CA ALA A 155 3.23 -12.53 4.03
C ALA A 155 2.61 -13.83 3.49
N LEU A 156 2.36 -14.80 4.38
CA LEU A 156 1.78 -16.10 4.05
C LEU A 156 0.26 -16.09 4.21
N SER A 157 -0.41 -17.08 3.61
CA SER A 157 -1.87 -17.19 3.62
C SER A 157 -2.48 -17.80 4.89
N SER A 158 -1.70 -18.57 5.65
CA SER A 158 -2.10 -19.22 6.91
C SER A 158 -0.88 -19.82 7.62
N GLY A 159 -1.03 -20.25 8.87
CA GLY A 159 -0.07 -21.11 9.58
C GLY A 159 1.24 -20.46 10.02
N ASP A 160 1.41 -19.15 9.81
CA ASP A 160 2.59 -18.40 10.25
C ASP A 160 2.40 -17.80 11.66
N PHE A 161 3.48 -17.32 12.28
CA PHE A 161 3.46 -16.69 13.60
C PHE A 161 2.46 -15.54 13.71
N VAL A 162 2.34 -14.72 12.66
CA VAL A 162 1.33 -13.66 12.58
C VAL A 162 -0.10 -14.20 12.72
N HIS A 163 -0.41 -15.35 12.12
CA HIS A 163 -1.73 -15.96 12.24
C HIS A 163 -2.00 -16.42 13.66
N ARG A 164 -0.99 -17.00 14.34
CA ARG A 164 -1.10 -17.36 15.76
C ARG A 164 -1.34 -16.14 16.65
N ALA A 165 -0.78 -14.98 16.29
CA ALA A 165 -1.05 -13.73 16.98
C ALA A 165 -2.49 -13.26 16.76
N VAL A 166 -3.00 -13.35 15.53
CA VAL A 166 -4.39 -13.00 15.24
C VAL A 166 -5.37 -13.93 15.95
N GLU A 167 -5.12 -15.24 15.94
CA GLU A 167 -5.92 -16.25 16.67
C GLU A 167 -5.89 -16.04 18.19
N ALA A 168 -4.80 -15.48 18.73
CA ALA A 168 -4.68 -15.21 20.15
C ALA A 168 -5.41 -13.94 20.58
N ALA A 169 -5.74 -13.03 19.65
CA ALA A 169 -6.38 -11.75 19.96
C ALA A 169 -7.89 -11.89 20.15
N ASP A 170 -8.43 -11.17 21.12
CA ASP A 170 -9.87 -11.08 21.39
C ASP A 170 -10.56 -9.89 20.71
N LEU A 171 -9.77 -8.96 20.15
CA LEU A 171 -10.24 -7.85 19.34
C LEU A 171 -9.21 -7.49 18.26
N ILE A 172 -9.67 -7.28 17.04
CA ILE A 172 -8.85 -6.82 15.92
C ILE A 172 -9.25 -5.40 15.54
N VAL A 173 -8.29 -4.47 15.55
CA VAL A 173 -8.47 -3.15 14.96
C VAL A 173 -7.81 -3.13 13.59
N ASN A 174 -8.61 -3.27 12.54
CA ASN A 174 -8.13 -3.27 11.16
C ASN A 174 -8.13 -1.84 10.59
N ILE A 175 -6.94 -1.31 10.32
CA ILE A 175 -6.70 0.10 10.02
C ILE A 175 -6.20 0.24 8.59
N GLY A 176 -6.98 0.93 7.75
CA GLY A 176 -6.65 1.16 6.35
C GLY A 176 -6.67 -0.12 5.52
N HIS A 177 -7.59 -1.04 5.83
CA HIS A 177 -7.80 -2.25 5.05
C HIS A 177 -8.19 -1.90 3.61
N ASP A 178 -7.62 -2.63 2.67
CA ASP A 178 -7.98 -2.56 1.26
C ASP A 178 -8.44 -3.94 0.80
N VAL A 179 -9.55 -4.02 0.07
CA VAL A 179 -10.18 -5.29 -0.36
C VAL A 179 -9.32 -6.09 -1.31
N ILE A 180 -8.38 -5.43 -2.01
CA ILE A 180 -7.38 -6.11 -2.83
C ILE A 180 -6.35 -6.86 -1.97
N GLU A 181 -6.25 -6.53 -0.68
CA GLU A 181 -5.42 -7.26 0.27
C GLU A 181 -6.25 -8.35 0.92
N LYS A 182 -5.77 -9.59 0.84
CA LYS A 182 -6.29 -10.63 1.71
C LYS A 182 -5.92 -10.31 3.17
N PRO A 183 -6.89 -10.10 4.08
CA PRO A 183 -6.58 -9.91 5.48
C PRO A 183 -5.94 -11.18 6.08
N PRO A 184 -5.11 -11.08 7.13
CA PRO A 184 -4.47 -12.23 7.78
C PRO A 184 -5.42 -13.12 8.59
N PHE A 185 -6.73 -12.91 8.44
CA PHE A 185 -7.78 -13.64 9.13
C PHE A 185 -9.03 -13.67 8.26
N PHE A 186 -9.89 -14.63 8.57
CA PHE A 186 -11.26 -14.64 8.09
C PHE A 186 -12.18 -14.52 9.28
N MET A 187 -13.21 -13.70 9.14
CA MET A 187 -14.22 -13.55 10.17
C MET A 187 -15.15 -14.77 10.15
N VAL A 188 -15.50 -15.25 11.35
CA VAL A 188 -16.47 -16.32 11.55
C VAL A 188 -17.53 -15.85 12.53
N ARG A 189 -18.77 -16.33 12.39
CA ARG A 189 -19.85 -15.96 13.31
C ARG A 189 -19.51 -16.42 14.73
N GLY A 190 -19.57 -15.50 15.69
CA GLY A 190 -19.16 -15.75 17.07
C GLY A 190 -17.64 -15.84 17.29
N GLY A 191 -16.83 -15.50 16.27
CA GLY A 191 -15.38 -15.33 16.40
C GLY A 191 -14.98 -13.96 16.92
N THR A 192 -13.67 -13.67 16.81
CA THR A 192 -13.07 -12.40 17.19
C THR A 192 -13.73 -11.21 16.49
N GLU A 193 -14.09 -10.19 17.25
CA GLU A 193 -14.69 -8.98 16.69
C GLU A 193 -13.64 -8.10 16.00
N VAL A 194 -14.10 -7.35 14.99
CA VAL A 194 -13.26 -6.48 14.17
C VAL A 194 -13.81 -5.06 14.15
N ILE A 195 -12.95 -4.10 14.48
CA ILE A 195 -13.15 -2.67 14.24
C ILE A 195 -12.48 -2.32 12.91
N HIS A 196 -13.22 -1.70 12.00
CA HIS A 196 -12.72 -1.23 10.71
C HIS A 196 -12.52 0.29 10.76
N ILE A 197 -11.29 0.76 10.58
CA ILE A 197 -10.97 2.20 10.53
C ILE A 197 -10.43 2.54 9.14
N ASN A 198 -11.17 3.34 8.37
CA ASN A 198 -10.82 3.58 6.97
C ASN A 198 -11.47 4.86 6.40
N PHE A 199 -11.05 5.27 5.20
CA PHE A 199 -11.65 6.39 4.47
C PHE A 199 -13.02 6.06 3.86
N ARG A 200 -13.33 4.77 3.69
CA ARG A 200 -14.56 4.25 3.08
C ARG A 200 -15.08 3.10 3.93
N SER A 201 -16.39 2.86 3.88
CA SER A 201 -17.00 1.69 4.52
C SER A 201 -16.38 0.38 4.04
N ALA A 202 -16.44 -0.63 4.89
CA ALA A 202 -16.00 -1.98 4.55
C ALA A 202 -16.87 -2.54 3.42
N GLU A 203 -16.24 -3.20 2.45
CA GLU A 203 -16.97 -4.04 1.50
C GLU A 203 -17.26 -5.37 2.21
N VAL A 204 -18.54 -5.57 2.56
CA VAL A 204 -18.96 -6.74 3.31
C VAL A 204 -18.88 -7.97 2.43
N ASP A 205 -18.14 -8.97 2.90
CA ASP A 205 -18.01 -10.29 2.29
C ASP A 205 -18.28 -11.39 3.34
N ALA A 206 -18.54 -12.62 2.89
CA ALA A 206 -18.68 -13.77 3.77
C ALA A 206 -17.48 -14.00 4.69
N VAL A 207 -16.30 -13.46 4.35
CA VAL A 207 -15.09 -13.57 5.17
C VAL A 207 -14.64 -12.27 5.85
N TYR A 208 -15.33 -11.15 5.60
CA TYR A 208 -15.01 -9.84 6.19
C TYR A 208 -16.29 -9.01 6.44
N PHE A 209 -16.71 -8.94 7.69
CA PHE A 209 -17.95 -8.30 8.14
C PHE A 209 -17.73 -7.62 9.51
N PRO A 210 -17.04 -6.46 9.57
CA PRO A 210 -16.69 -5.80 10.83
C PRO A 210 -17.90 -5.42 11.70
N GLN A 211 -17.71 -5.41 13.02
CA GLN A 211 -18.78 -5.10 13.99
C GLN A 211 -18.92 -3.59 14.26
N VAL A 212 -17.82 -2.85 14.09
CA VAL A 212 -17.78 -1.39 14.23
C VAL A 212 -17.00 -0.82 13.07
N GLU A 213 -17.55 0.21 12.42
CA GLU A 213 -16.91 0.94 11.34
C GLU A 213 -16.69 2.40 11.73
N VAL A 214 -15.45 2.86 11.64
CA VAL A 214 -15.03 4.24 11.91
C VAL A 214 -14.56 4.85 10.60
N ILE A 215 -15.46 5.56 9.93
CA ILE A 215 -15.25 6.06 8.57
C ILE A 215 -14.88 7.54 8.56
N GLY A 216 -13.74 7.87 7.98
CA GLY A 216 -13.23 9.24 7.88
C GLY A 216 -11.72 9.27 7.70
N ASP A 217 -11.10 10.42 7.95
CA ASP A 217 -9.64 10.52 7.97
C ASP A 217 -9.06 9.61 9.05
N ILE A 218 -8.29 8.59 8.64
CA ILE A 218 -7.74 7.56 9.53
C ILE A 218 -6.85 8.20 10.62
N ALA A 219 -6.05 9.21 10.28
CA ALA A 219 -5.17 9.84 11.27
C ALA A 219 -6.00 10.55 12.36
N ASN A 220 -7.06 11.25 11.97
CA ASN A 220 -7.99 11.86 12.91
C ASN A 220 -8.72 10.81 13.75
N ALA A 221 -9.23 9.73 13.15
CA ALA A 221 -9.93 8.66 13.87
C ALA A 221 -9.03 8.01 14.94
N VAL A 222 -7.81 7.62 14.55
CA VAL A 222 -6.82 7.03 15.46
C VAL A 222 -6.44 8.01 16.58
N TRP A 223 -6.31 9.30 16.26
CA TRP A 223 -6.04 10.33 17.27
C TRP A 223 -7.20 10.45 18.27
N GLN A 224 -8.45 10.55 17.81
CA GLN A 224 -9.62 10.64 18.68
C GLN A 224 -9.74 9.41 19.60
N ILE A 225 -9.55 8.20 19.04
CA ILE A 225 -9.51 6.95 19.83
C ILE A 225 -8.37 7.01 20.86
N SER A 226 -7.17 7.41 20.44
CA SER A 226 -6.02 7.54 21.34
C SER A 226 -6.32 8.48 22.51
N GLU A 227 -6.96 9.63 22.28
CA GLU A 227 -7.30 10.59 23.33
C GLU A 227 -8.38 10.08 24.28
N ALA A 228 -9.40 9.39 23.74
CA ALA A 228 -10.51 8.86 24.53
C ALA A 228 -10.16 7.60 25.32
N LEU A 229 -9.17 6.82 24.89
CA LEU A 229 -8.70 5.65 25.61
C LEU A 229 -8.12 6.03 26.97
N THR A 230 -8.79 5.55 28.02
CA THR A 230 -8.36 5.59 29.41
C THR A 230 -8.03 4.16 29.91
N GLU A 231 -7.25 4.04 30.98
CA GLU A 231 -7.05 2.77 31.72
C GLU A 231 -6.89 1.47 30.88
N THR A 232 -5.68 1.22 30.40
CA THR A 232 -5.34 0.03 29.58
C THR A 232 -4.54 -1.04 30.36
N SER A 233 -4.52 -0.95 31.69
CA SER A 233 -3.67 -1.77 32.57
C SER A 233 -4.09 -3.25 32.66
N HIS A 234 -5.35 -3.56 32.35
CA HIS A 234 -5.89 -4.91 32.36
C HIS A 234 -5.54 -5.71 31.09
N TRP A 235 -4.93 -5.08 30.09
CA TRP A 235 -4.48 -5.77 28.89
C TRP A 235 -3.28 -6.67 29.18
N ASP A 236 -3.32 -7.89 28.67
CA ASP A 236 -2.24 -8.87 28.79
C ASP A 236 -1.72 -9.28 27.41
N PHE A 237 -0.54 -8.77 27.09
CA PHE A 237 0.14 -9.05 25.83
C PHE A 237 1.19 -10.17 25.94
N THR A 238 1.28 -10.87 27.08
CA THR A 238 2.35 -11.86 27.34
C THR A 238 2.41 -12.94 26.26
N ARG A 239 1.26 -13.51 25.88
CA ARG A 239 1.16 -14.51 24.79
C ARG A 239 1.60 -13.94 23.44
N LEU A 240 1.19 -12.72 23.11
CA LEU A 240 1.54 -12.06 21.85
C LEU A 240 3.04 -11.76 21.77
N MET A 241 3.66 -11.36 22.88
CA MET A 241 5.10 -11.12 22.95
C MET A 241 5.92 -12.40 22.84
N ALA A 242 5.46 -13.53 23.41
CA ALA A 242 6.08 -14.83 23.19
C ALA A 242 6.01 -15.29 21.71
N ILE A 243 4.89 -15.03 21.04
CA ILE A 243 4.75 -15.30 19.59
C ILE A 243 5.73 -14.45 18.78
N ARG A 244 5.87 -13.17 19.14
CA ARG A 244 6.86 -12.27 18.52
C ARG A 244 8.28 -12.81 18.68
N GLU A 245 8.68 -13.20 19.88
CA GLU A 245 10.03 -13.72 20.14
C GLU A 245 10.33 -14.97 19.29
N ALA A 246 9.36 -15.87 19.19
CA ALA A 246 9.51 -17.06 18.36
C ALA A 246 9.56 -16.71 16.85
N ASN A 247 8.80 -15.71 16.39
CA ASN A 247 8.88 -15.21 15.02
C ASN A 247 10.24 -14.58 14.72
N GLU A 248 10.77 -13.76 15.63
CA GLU A 248 12.10 -13.15 15.50
C GLU A 248 13.21 -14.20 15.41
N ALA A 249 13.15 -15.24 16.25
CA ALA A 249 14.08 -16.35 16.20
C ALA A 249 14.04 -17.06 14.83
N GLN A 250 12.83 -17.33 14.31
CA GLN A 250 12.66 -18.03 13.05
C GLN A 250 12.99 -17.16 11.82
N ILE A 251 12.82 -15.82 11.90
CA ILE A 251 13.31 -14.89 10.87
C ILE A 251 14.84 -14.86 10.81
N ALA A 252 15.51 -15.04 11.96
CA ALA A 252 16.97 -15.08 12.05
C ALA A 252 17.57 -16.40 11.51
N GLU A 253 16.80 -17.49 11.47
CA GLU A 253 17.25 -18.77 10.91
C GLU A 253 17.66 -18.64 9.44
N GLY A 254 18.94 -18.94 9.16
CA GLY A 254 19.53 -18.88 7.83
C GLY A 254 19.80 -17.46 7.32
N ALA A 255 19.71 -16.43 8.16
CA ALA A 255 20.05 -15.05 7.80
C ALA A 255 21.55 -14.82 7.57
N ASP A 256 22.40 -15.74 8.05
CA ASP A 256 23.86 -15.76 7.93
C ASP A 256 24.38 -16.99 7.16
N ASP A 257 23.48 -17.78 6.57
CA ASP A 257 23.82 -18.99 5.82
C ASP A 257 24.74 -18.66 4.63
N ASP A 258 25.84 -19.39 4.48
CA ASP A 258 26.90 -19.15 3.51
C ASP A 258 26.82 -20.06 2.26
N ARG A 259 25.77 -20.87 2.13
CA ARG A 259 25.61 -21.80 1.01
C ARG A 259 25.44 -21.10 -0.34
N PHE A 260 25.72 -21.86 -1.41
CA PHE A 260 25.41 -21.50 -2.79
C PHE A 260 24.58 -22.60 -3.47
N PRO A 261 23.50 -22.28 -4.21
CA PRO A 261 22.92 -20.95 -4.44
C PRO A 261 22.47 -20.24 -3.16
N VAL A 262 22.49 -18.90 -3.16
CA VAL A 262 22.22 -18.07 -1.98
C VAL A 262 20.86 -18.41 -1.37
N TYR A 263 20.84 -18.62 -0.06
CA TYR A 263 19.60 -18.89 0.66
C TYR A 263 18.69 -17.63 0.72
N PRO A 264 17.37 -17.73 0.49
CA PRO A 264 16.51 -16.54 0.41
C PRO A 264 16.53 -15.64 1.66
N GLN A 265 16.50 -16.20 2.88
CA GLN A 265 16.61 -15.39 4.10
C GLN A 265 17.93 -14.61 4.15
N ARG A 266 19.04 -15.25 3.78
CA ARG A 266 20.37 -14.62 3.72
C ARG A 266 20.35 -13.42 2.77
N LEU A 267 19.80 -13.58 1.57
CA LEU A 267 19.67 -12.49 0.59
C LEU A 267 18.92 -11.28 1.18
N VAL A 268 17.76 -11.52 1.79
CA VAL A 268 16.94 -10.45 2.38
C VAL A 268 17.68 -9.76 3.53
N ALA A 269 18.34 -10.54 4.39
CA ALA A 269 19.12 -10.03 5.53
C ALA A 269 20.28 -9.15 5.08
N ASP A 270 21.04 -9.57 4.06
CA ASP A 270 22.16 -8.79 3.51
C ASP A 270 21.68 -7.47 2.89
N ILE A 271 20.60 -7.50 2.09
CA ILE A 271 20.03 -6.28 1.50
C ILE A 271 19.53 -5.31 2.58
N ARG A 272 18.86 -5.82 3.62
CA ARG A 272 18.41 -4.98 4.73
C ARG A 272 19.59 -4.38 5.51
N ARG A 273 20.69 -5.13 5.69
CA ARG A 273 21.89 -4.68 6.41
C ARG A 273 22.60 -3.52 5.70
N VAL A 274 22.66 -3.55 4.37
CA VAL A 274 23.38 -2.53 3.58
C VAL A 274 22.54 -1.29 3.27
N LEU A 275 21.22 -1.44 3.13
CA LEU A 275 20.36 -0.29 2.85
C LEU A 275 20.12 0.56 4.10
N PRO A 276 20.14 1.90 4.00
CA PRO A 276 19.70 2.76 5.08
C PRO A 276 18.19 2.67 5.30
N SER A 277 17.71 3.21 6.42
CA SER A 277 16.27 3.19 6.78
C SER A 277 15.38 3.92 5.77
N GLU A 278 15.91 4.93 5.07
CA GLU A 278 15.22 5.68 4.01
C GLU A 278 15.46 5.10 2.61
N GLY A 279 16.28 4.05 2.48
CA GLY A 279 16.55 3.38 1.22
C GLY A 279 15.32 2.64 0.71
N ILE A 280 15.12 2.65 -0.60
CA ILE A 280 13.90 2.12 -1.24
C ILE A 280 14.22 0.79 -1.92
N VAL A 281 13.43 -0.23 -1.60
CA VAL A 281 13.41 -1.52 -2.31
C VAL A 281 12.17 -1.56 -3.18
N ALA A 282 12.35 -1.66 -4.49
CA ALA A 282 11.29 -1.98 -5.43
C ALA A 282 11.36 -3.47 -5.78
N LEU A 283 10.30 -4.20 -5.44
CA LEU A 283 10.19 -5.62 -5.71
C LEU A 283 9.41 -5.84 -7.01
N ASP A 284 9.96 -6.68 -7.87
CA ASP A 284 9.19 -7.33 -8.91
C ASP A 284 8.39 -8.51 -8.31
N ASN A 285 7.59 -9.20 -9.12
CA ASN A 285 6.77 -10.32 -8.71
C ASN A 285 7.46 -11.67 -8.92
N GLY A 286 7.36 -12.53 -7.91
CA GLY A 286 7.95 -13.86 -7.85
C GLY A 286 8.00 -14.38 -6.41
N ILE A 287 8.43 -15.63 -6.22
CA ILE A 287 8.41 -16.26 -4.88
C ILE A 287 9.32 -15.54 -3.86
N TYR A 288 10.42 -14.92 -4.32
CA TYR A 288 11.31 -14.10 -3.50
C TYR A 288 10.59 -12.94 -2.81
N LYS A 289 9.51 -12.41 -3.40
CA LYS A 289 8.69 -11.35 -2.80
C LYS A 289 8.14 -11.74 -1.44
N ILE A 290 7.76 -13.01 -1.25
CA ILE A 290 7.25 -13.52 0.03
C ILE A 290 8.34 -13.45 1.10
N TRP A 291 9.58 -13.80 0.74
CA TRP A 291 10.73 -13.69 1.64
C TRP A 291 11.00 -12.23 2.04
N PHE A 292 10.88 -11.28 1.11
CA PHE A 292 10.98 -9.86 1.45
C PHE A 292 9.81 -9.38 2.32
N ALA A 293 8.57 -9.72 1.98
CA ALA A 293 7.41 -9.36 2.78
C ALA A 293 7.57 -9.83 4.24
N ARG A 294 8.04 -11.07 4.41
CA ARG A 294 8.19 -11.74 5.69
C ARG A 294 9.43 -11.31 6.49
N ASN A 295 10.61 -11.27 5.86
CA ASN A 295 11.90 -11.10 6.55
C ASN A 295 12.47 -9.68 6.46
N TYR A 296 12.06 -8.86 5.48
CA TYR A 296 12.55 -7.49 5.34
C TYR A 296 11.78 -6.53 6.24
N LYS A 297 12.40 -6.06 7.32
CA LYS A 297 11.80 -5.04 8.19
C LYS A 297 11.86 -3.67 7.52
N ALA A 298 10.69 -3.09 7.27
CA ALA A 298 10.56 -1.74 6.76
C ALA A 298 10.61 -0.73 7.92
N HIS A 299 11.60 0.16 7.89
CA HIS A 299 11.79 1.14 8.97
C HIS A 299 10.99 2.44 8.75
N LYS A 300 10.51 2.66 7.52
CA LYS A 300 9.86 3.90 7.09
C LYS A 300 8.74 3.61 6.09
N PRO A 301 7.68 4.45 6.05
CA PRO A 301 6.61 4.31 5.06
C PRO A 301 7.15 4.48 3.64
N ASN A 302 6.56 3.78 2.66
CA ASN A 302 6.92 3.88 1.23
C ASN A 302 8.39 3.56 0.89
N THR A 303 9.04 2.71 1.69
CA THR A 303 10.41 2.21 1.41
C THR A 303 10.46 0.79 0.87
N VAL A 304 9.34 0.07 0.90
CA VAL A 304 9.18 -1.24 0.26
C VAL A 304 8.04 -1.11 -0.73
N LEU A 305 8.37 -1.02 -2.01
CA LEU A 305 7.40 -0.97 -3.10
C LEU A 305 7.15 -2.41 -3.54
N LEU A 306 5.98 -2.91 -3.16
CA LEU A 306 5.57 -4.30 -3.37
C LEU A 306 4.19 -4.27 -4.02
N ASP A 307 4.07 -4.75 -5.26
CA ASP A 307 2.76 -4.98 -5.88
C ASP A 307 2.22 -6.35 -5.43
N ASN A 308 1.06 -6.35 -4.79
CA ASN A 308 0.33 -7.57 -4.45
C ASN A 308 -1.10 -7.60 -4.99
N ALA A 309 -1.55 -6.52 -5.65
CA ALA A 309 -2.93 -6.41 -6.10
C ALA A 309 -3.18 -7.30 -7.32
N LEU A 310 -2.31 -7.14 -8.33
CA LEU A 310 -2.36 -7.92 -9.56
C LEU A 310 -1.16 -8.85 -9.71
N ALA A 311 -0.15 -8.69 -8.84
CA ALA A 311 1.11 -9.42 -8.90
C ALA A 311 1.77 -9.34 -10.30
N THR A 312 1.80 -8.13 -10.85
CA THR A 312 2.27 -7.86 -12.22
C THR A 312 3.79 -8.03 -12.32
N MET A 313 4.25 -8.96 -13.14
CA MET A 313 5.68 -9.14 -13.43
C MET A 313 6.23 -7.97 -14.29
N GLY A 314 7.50 -7.65 -14.10
CA GLY A 314 8.20 -6.57 -14.80
C GLY A 314 8.09 -5.20 -14.13
N ALA A 315 7.35 -5.09 -13.02
CA ALA A 315 7.13 -3.80 -12.35
C ALA A 315 8.38 -3.31 -11.57
N GLY A 316 9.30 -4.21 -11.21
CA GLY A 316 10.39 -3.90 -10.29
C GLY A 316 11.34 -2.81 -10.79
N LEU A 317 11.85 -2.94 -12.02
CA LEU A 317 12.81 -1.99 -12.59
C LEU A 317 12.18 -0.60 -12.85
N PRO A 318 11.03 -0.49 -13.55
CA PRO A 318 10.37 0.80 -13.74
C PRO A 318 9.98 1.49 -12.42
N SER A 319 9.55 0.72 -11.41
CA SER A 319 9.23 1.28 -10.08
C SER A 319 10.46 1.84 -9.37
N ALA A 320 11.62 1.17 -9.48
CA ALA A 320 12.88 1.69 -8.94
C ALA A 320 13.31 2.99 -9.66
N MET A 321 13.19 3.03 -10.99
CA MET A 321 13.49 4.23 -11.77
C MET A 321 12.60 5.40 -11.35
N ALA A 322 11.28 5.18 -11.22
CA ALA A 322 10.36 6.21 -10.74
C ALA A 322 10.67 6.68 -9.32
N ALA A 323 11.00 5.76 -8.41
CA ALA A 323 11.39 6.09 -7.05
C ALA A 323 12.66 6.96 -7.01
N HIS A 324 13.65 6.67 -7.84
CA HIS A 324 14.86 7.49 -7.96
C HIS A 324 14.57 8.88 -8.55
N LEU A 325 13.71 8.99 -9.56
CA LEU A 325 13.30 10.29 -10.11
C LEU A 325 12.61 11.18 -9.07
N VAL A 326 11.79 10.60 -8.19
CA VAL A 326 11.10 11.33 -7.12
C VAL A 326 12.02 11.61 -5.93
N HIS A 327 13.01 10.74 -5.69
CA HIS A 327 13.94 10.82 -4.57
C HIS A 327 15.39 10.57 -5.01
N PRO A 328 16.01 11.53 -5.72
CA PRO A 328 17.33 11.32 -6.33
C PRO A 328 18.44 11.04 -5.30
N ASP A 329 18.29 11.55 -4.07
CA ASP A 329 19.28 11.41 -2.99
C ASP A 329 19.12 10.12 -2.16
N ARG A 330 18.12 9.28 -2.46
CA ARG A 330 17.88 8.04 -1.72
C ARG A 330 18.48 6.85 -2.48
N PRO A 331 19.18 5.93 -1.80
CA PRO A 331 19.56 4.66 -2.41
C PRO A 331 18.32 3.87 -2.82
N VAL A 332 18.28 3.44 -4.08
CA VAL A 332 17.18 2.64 -4.63
C VAL A 332 17.73 1.33 -5.18
N ILE A 333 17.13 0.22 -4.75
CA ILE A 333 17.39 -1.11 -5.28
C ILE A 333 16.13 -1.67 -5.94
N SER A 334 16.29 -2.30 -7.09
CA SER A 334 15.29 -3.15 -7.71
C SER A 334 15.67 -4.60 -7.47
N VAL A 335 14.74 -5.43 -6.99
CA VAL A 335 14.95 -6.87 -6.84
C VAL A 335 13.96 -7.58 -7.75
N CYS A 336 14.50 -8.27 -8.75
CA CYS A 336 13.75 -8.91 -9.81
C CYS A 336 14.09 -10.40 -9.90
N GLY A 337 13.10 -11.20 -10.27
CA GLY A 337 13.36 -12.49 -10.91
C GLY A 337 13.80 -12.29 -12.35
N ASP A 338 14.51 -13.25 -12.92
CA ASP A 338 14.96 -13.26 -14.32
C ASP A 338 13.82 -13.02 -15.31
N GLY A 339 12.68 -13.70 -15.16
CA GLY A 339 11.51 -13.54 -16.01
C GLY A 339 10.89 -12.14 -15.93
N GLY A 340 10.72 -11.59 -14.73
CA GLY A 340 10.18 -10.25 -14.53
C GLY A 340 11.12 -9.18 -15.09
N PHE A 341 12.42 -9.30 -14.79
CA PHE A 341 13.43 -8.39 -15.31
C PHE A 341 13.41 -8.35 -16.84
N MET A 342 13.34 -9.50 -17.51
CA MET A 342 13.37 -9.58 -18.98
C MET A 342 12.16 -8.90 -19.65
N MET A 343 11.03 -8.74 -18.97
CA MET A 343 9.85 -8.04 -19.54
C MET A 343 10.09 -6.56 -19.80
N ASN A 344 10.92 -5.91 -18.96
CA ASN A 344 11.19 -4.46 -19.04
C ASN A 344 12.69 -4.11 -19.05
N SER A 345 13.55 -5.08 -19.35
CA SER A 345 15.01 -4.89 -19.35
C SER A 345 15.50 -3.82 -20.33
N GLN A 346 14.73 -3.52 -21.38
CA GLN A 346 14.99 -2.42 -22.32
C GLN A 346 15.10 -1.05 -21.63
N GLU A 347 14.44 -0.87 -20.48
CA GLU A 347 14.47 0.39 -19.73
C GLU A 347 15.84 0.66 -19.06
N LEU A 348 16.76 -0.31 -19.07
CA LEU A 348 18.16 -0.03 -18.73
C LEU A 348 18.78 1.01 -19.67
N GLU A 349 18.39 1.05 -20.94
CA GLU A 349 18.81 2.13 -21.85
C GLU A 349 18.37 3.49 -21.30
N THR A 350 17.10 3.60 -20.92
CA THR A 350 16.54 4.82 -20.34
C THR A 350 17.26 5.21 -19.05
N ALA A 351 17.51 4.25 -18.16
CA ALA A 351 18.20 4.49 -16.90
C ALA A 351 19.64 5.03 -17.11
N VAL A 352 20.38 4.44 -18.06
CA VAL A 352 21.73 4.89 -18.43
C VAL A 352 21.69 6.27 -19.07
N ARG A 353 20.80 6.49 -20.05
CA ARG A 353 20.64 7.76 -20.75
C ARG A 353 20.27 8.91 -19.81
N LEU A 354 19.51 8.61 -18.76
CA LEU A 354 19.11 9.59 -17.74
C LEU A 354 20.08 9.68 -16.54
N GLY A 355 21.17 8.91 -16.54
CA GLY A 355 22.18 8.95 -15.47
C GLY A 355 21.64 8.48 -14.11
N MET A 356 20.71 7.53 -14.09
CA MET A 356 20.05 7.09 -12.86
C MET A 356 20.97 6.23 -11.98
N HIS A 357 20.98 6.51 -10.68
CA HIS A 357 21.74 5.75 -9.70
C HIS A 357 20.87 4.68 -9.02
N ILE A 358 20.61 3.58 -9.73
CA ILE A 358 19.83 2.43 -9.23
C ILE A 358 20.67 1.15 -9.22
N THR A 359 20.47 0.30 -8.21
CA THR A 359 21.06 -1.06 -8.18
C THR A 359 20.00 -2.08 -8.57
N VAL A 360 20.30 -3.01 -9.47
CA VAL A 360 19.38 -4.08 -9.87
C VAL A 360 19.95 -5.43 -9.45
N VAL A 361 19.19 -6.17 -8.64
CA VAL A 361 19.50 -7.54 -8.22
C VAL A 361 18.58 -8.49 -8.99
N ILE A 362 19.18 -9.43 -9.72
CA ILE A 362 18.45 -10.40 -10.53
C ILE A 362 18.61 -11.78 -9.91
N LEU A 363 17.49 -12.44 -9.65
CA LEU A 363 17.40 -13.78 -9.09
C LEU A 363 17.00 -14.76 -10.19
N ARG A 364 17.70 -15.89 -10.26
CA ARG A 364 17.46 -16.95 -11.26
C ARG A 364 16.57 -18.05 -10.69
#